data_AF-G9KMX6-F1
#
_entry.id   AF-G9KMX6-F1
#
_cell.length_a   1.000
_cell.length_b   1.000
_cell.length_c   1.000
_cell.angle_alpha   90.00
_cell.angle_beta   90.00
_cell.angle_gamma   90.00
#
_symmetry.space_group_name_H-M   'P 1'
#
loop_
_entity.id
_entity.type
_entity.pdbx_description
1 polymer ?
#
loop_
_entity_poly.entity_id
_entity_poly.type
_entity_poly.pdbx_seq_one_letter_code
_entity_poly.pdbx_strand_id
1 'polypeptide(L)'
;VTRRTARMVAEWQCVGFCHGVLNTDNMSIVGLTIDYGPFGFLDRYDPNHVCNASDNTGRYAYSKQPEVCKWNLQKLAEALEPELPREQGEAILAEEFDTEFRCHYLQKMRRKLGLVCTELPDDEALVARLLETMHLTGADFTNTFYLLSSFPVGPEPLGLPAFLAALTAQCASLEELKLAFRPQMDP
;
A
#
# COMPACT_ATOMS: atom_id res chain seq x y z
N VAL A 1 5.73 17.11 -10.35
CA VAL A 1 4.47 16.33 -10.26
C VAL A 1 4.76 14.89 -9.86
N THR A 2 5.56 14.17 -10.65
CA THR A 2 5.99 12.77 -10.41
C THR A 2 6.27 12.41 -8.95
N ARG A 3 7.24 13.09 -8.31
CA ARG A 3 7.60 12.82 -6.90
C ARG A 3 6.45 13.03 -5.92
N ARG A 4 5.56 13.99 -6.17
CA ARG A 4 4.39 14.25 -5.30
C ARG A 4 3.39 13.11 -5.41
N THR A 5 3.11 12.66 -6.64
CA THR A 5 2.25 11.50 -6.88
C THR A 5 2.83 10.22 -6.29
N ALA A 6 4.14 9.98 -6.45
CA ALA A 6 4.85 8.83 -5.88
C ALA A 6 4.73 8.80 -4.34
N ARG A 7 4.93 9.94 -3.68
CA ARG A 7 4.73 10.07 -2.22
C ARG A 7 3.29 9.81 -1.81
N MET A 8 2.32 10.44 -2.49
CA MET A 8 0.90 10.29 -2.19
C MET A 8 0.47 8.82 -2.24
N VAL A 9 0.80 8.11 -3.31
CA VAL A 9 0.44 6.69 -3.43
C VAL A 9 1.23 5.82 -2.46
N ALA A 10 2.50 6.14 -2.16
CA ALA A 10 3.24 5.46 -1.08
C ALA A 10 2.57 5.64 0.29
N GLU A 11 2.03 6.83 0.59
CA GLU A 11 1.27 7.06 1.82
C GLU A 11 -0.01 6.22 1.84
N TRP A 12 -0.74 6.12 0.72
CA TRP A 12 -1.90 5.22 0.60
C TRP A 12 -1.54 3.77 0.91
N GLN A 13 -0.43 3.26 0.34
CA GLN A 13 0.07 1.92 0.64
C GLN A 13 0.53 1.73 2.11
N CYS A 14 0.85 2.80 2.84
CA CYS A 14 1.27 2.68 4.24
C CYS A 14 0.08 2.67 5.22
N VAL A 15 -1.07 3.17 4.80
CA VAL A 15 -2.29 3.27 5.62
C VAL A 15 -3.41 2.35 5.14
N GLY A 16 -3.18 1.55 4.10
CA GLY A 16 -4.18 0.63 3.58
C GLY A 16 -5.31 1.35 2.84
N PHE A 17 -5.07 2.53 2.28
CA PHE A 17 -6.09 3.26 1.52
C PHE A 17 -6.16 2.74 0.08
N CYS A 18 -7.38 2.44 -0.38
CA CYS A 18 -7.69 2.04 -1.74
C CYS A 18 -8.67 3.05 -2.34
N HIS A 19 -8.26 3.75 -3.41
CA HIS A 19 -9.03 4.85 -3.98
C HIS A 19 -10.25 4.38 -4.80
N GLY A 20 -10.10 3.26 -5.52
CA GLY A 20 -11.18 2.63 -6.28
C GLY A 20 -11.51 3.25 -7.65
N VAL A 21 -11.09 4.48 -7.94
CA VAL A 21 -11.31 5.17 -9.24
C VAL A 21 -10.11 6.07 -9.58
N LEU A 22 -9.01 5.48 -10.01
CA LEU A 22 -7.80 6.20 -10.39
C LEU A 22 -7.77 6.55 -11.89
N ASN A 23 -8.84 7.18 -12.38
CA ASN A 23 -8.87 7.77 -13.71
C ASN A 23 -7.95 9.01 -13.77
N THR A 24 -7.52 9.41 -14.96
CA THR A 24 -6.57 10.52 -15.13
C THR A 24 -7.11 11.87 -14.64
N ASP A 25 -8.41 12.10 -14.73
CA ASP A 25 -9.11 13.29 -14.22
C ASP A 25 -9.15 13.36 -12.68
N ASN A 26 -9.00 12.22 -12.00
CA ASN A 26 -8.91 12.12 -10.54
C ASN A 26 -7.47 12.22 -10.00
N MET A 27 -6.51 12.54 -10.87
CA MET A 27 -5.11 12.74 -10.48
C MET A 27 -4.79 14.22 -10.29
N SER A 28 -4.72 14.65 -9.03
CA SER A 28 -4.34 16.03 -8.71
C SER A 28 -2.91 16.35 -9.16
N ILE A 29 -2.73 17.44 -9.91
CA ILE A 29 -1.40 17.91 -10.36
C ILE A 29 -0.46 18.28 -9.20
N VAL A 30 -1.04 18.60 -8.03
CA VAL A 30 -0.28 18.92 -6.81
C VAL A 30 -0.06 17.71 -5.91
N GLY A 31 -0.55 16.52 -6.27
CA GLY A 31 -0.35 15.28 -5.51
C GLY A 31 -1.25 15.19 -4.26
N LEU A 32 -2.48 15.68 -4.35
CA LEU A 32 -3.51 15.52 -3.32
C LEU A 32 -4.47 14.40 -3.69
N THR A 33 -4.97 13.67 -2.69
CA THR A 33 -6.10 12.76 -2.85
C THR A 33 -7.37 13.55 -3.09
N ILE A 34 -8.07 13.26 -4.18
CA ILE A 34 -9.29 13.96 -4.60
C ILE A 34 -10.33 12.94 -5.07
N ASP A 35 -11.56 13.40 -5.27
CA ASP A 35 -12.68 12.58 -5.77
C ASP A 35 -12.93 11.29 -4.98
N TYR A 36 -13.33 11.47 -3.72
CA TYR A 36 -13.70 10.38 -2.81
C TYR A 36 -15.06 9.78 -3.22
N GLY A 37 -15.01 8.75 -4.06
CA GLY A 37 -16.16 7.93 -4.45
C GLY A 37 -16.16 6.58 -3.73
N PRO A 38 -15.99 5.45 -4.44
CA PRO A 38 -15.96 4.12 -3.86
C PRO A 38 -14.56 3.79 -3.29
N PHE A 39 -14.06 4.64 -2.39
CA PHE A 39 -12.81 4.39 -1.67
C PHE A 39 -13.03 3.43 -0.50
N GLY A 40 -11.96 2.80 -0.03
CA GLY A 40 -11.98 1.95 1.15
C GLY A 40 -10.64 1.97 1.89
N PHE A 41 -10.68 1.70 3.18
CA PHE A 41 -9.49 1.32 3.94
C PHE A 41 -9.50 -0.20 4.13
N LEU A 42 -8.33 -0.82 4.10
CA LEU A 42 -8.20 -2.24 4.37
C LEU A 42 -8.56 -2.52 5.83
N ASP A 43 -9.55 -3.39 6.03
CA ASP A 43 -9.75 -4.10 7.29
C ASP A 43 -8.68 -5.19 7.40
N ARG A 44 -8.86 -6.29 6.66
CA ARG A 44 -7.82 -7.33 6.50
C ARG A 44 -6.83 -6.95 5.43
N TYR A 45 -5.58 -7.33 5.63
CA TYR A 45 -4.59 -7.16 4.57
C TYR A 45 -4.85 -8.13 3.42
N ASP A 46 -5.39 -7.60 2.34
CA ASP A 46 -5.50 -8.27 1.05
C ASP A 46 -4.88 -7.37 -0.04
N PRO A 47 -3.73 -7.76 -0.63
CA PRO A 47 -3.09 -6.97 -1.68
C PRO A 47 -3.97 -6.85 -2.93
N ASN A 48 -4.91 -7.78 -3.14
CA ASN A 48 -5.81 -7.79 -4.29
C ASN A 48 -7.16 -7.15 -3.99
N HIS A 49 -7.34 -6.53 -2.82
CA HIS A 49 -8.59 -5.87 -2.45
C HIS A 49 -9.01 -4.83 -3.50
N VAL A 50 -10.26 -4.93 -3.92
CA VAL A 50 -10.93 -3.98 -4.82
C VAL A 50 -12.09 -3.34 -4.06
N CYS A 51 -11.98 -2.06 -3.74
CA CYS A 51 -13.02 -1.33 -3.01
C CYS A 51 -14.19 -0.86 -3.89
N ASN A 52 -13.97 -0.81 -5.21
CA ASN A 52 -15.00 -0.40 -6.16
C ASN A 52 -15.75 -1.61 -6.74
N ALA A 53 -17.02 -1.75 -6.40
CA ALA A 53 -17.89 -2.83 -6.88
C ALA A 53 -18.10 -2.86 -8.41
N SER A 54 -17.79 -1.76 -9.11
CA SER A 54 -17.83 -1.72 -10.59
C SER A 54 -16.50 -2.11 -11.25
N ASP A 55 -15.41 -2.27 -10.49
CA ASP A 55 -14.11 -2.70 -11.03
C ASP A 55 -13.97 -4.23 -11.01
N ASN A 56 -14.69 -4.89 -11.92
CA ASN A 56 -14.70 -6.35 -12.02
C ASN A 56 -13.34 -6.95 -12.43
N THR A 57 -12.43 -6.13 -12.95
CA THR A 57 -11.09 -6.57 -13.40
C THR A 57 -10.00 -6.34 -12.34
N GLY A 58 -10.36 -5.68 -11.24
CA GLY A 58 -9.43 -5.21 -10.23
C GLY A 58 -8.33 -4.32 -10.82
N ARG A 59 -8.65 -3.44 -11.77
CA ARG A 59 -7.73 -2.45 -12.34
C ARG A 59 -7.14 -1.55 -11.26
N TYR A 60 -7.98 -1.14 -10.32
CA TYR A 60 -7.66 -0.23 -9.20
C TYR A 60 -7.54 -0.96 -7.87
N ALA A 61 -7.21 -2.26 -7.90
CA ALA A 61 -6.90 -3.02 -6.70
C ALA A 61 -5.78 -2.36 -5.90
N TYR A 62 -5.79 -2.55 -4.58
CA TYR A 62 -4.87 -1.90 -3.64
C TYR A 62 -3.38 -2.00 -4.05
N SER A 63 -2.90 -3.20 -4.42
CA SER A 63 -1.50 -3.40 -4.85
C SER A 63 -1.16 -2.77 -6.20
N LYS A 64 -2.16 -2.49 -7.04
CA LYS A 64 -1.96 -1.94 -8.40
C LYS A 64 -1.91 -0.40 -8.42
N GLN A 65 -2.33 0.27 -7.34
CA GLN A 65 -2.39 1.74 -7.30
C GLN A 65 -1.07 2.43 -7.68
N PRO A 66 0.13 1.98 -7.24
CA PRO A 66 1.40 2.61 -7.64
C PRO A 66 1.61 2.58 -9.16
N GLU A 67 1.43 1.42 -9.80
CA GLU A 67 1.58 1.28 -11.25
C GLU A 67 0.52 2.05 -12.04
N VAL A 68 -0.72 2.10 -11.53
CA VAL A 68 -1.77 2.92 -12.14
C VAL A 68 -1.43 4.42 -12.06
N CYS A 69 -0.94 4.89 -10.91
CA CYS A 69 -0.49 6.27 -10.76
C CYS A 69 0.68 6.60 -11.69
N LYS A 70 1.63 5.66 -11.87
CA LYS A 70 2.73 5.79 -12.83
C LYS A 70 2.22 5.87 -14.26
N TRP A 71 1.29 5.00 -14.63
CA TRP A 71 0.64 5.03 -15.95
C TRP A 71 -0.11 6.35 -16.20
N ASN A 72 -0.82 6.89 -15.21
CA ASN A 72 -1.47 8.20 -15.33
C ASN A 72 -0.46 9.34 -15.54
N LEU A 73 0.73 9.26 -14.94
CA LEU A 73 1.80 10.23 -15.20
C LEU A 73 2.38 10.10 -16.61
N GLN A 74 2.41 8.90 -17.20
CA GLN A 74 2.76 8.74 -18.63
C GLN A 74 1.74 9.47 -19.52
N LYS A 75 0.45 9.38 -19.18
CA LYS A 75 -0.60 10.12 -19.90
C LYS A 75 -0.47 11.64 -19.75
N LEU A 76 -0.05 12.11 -18.57
CA LEU A 76 0.30 13.52 -18.39
C LEU A 76 1.51 13.92 -19.26
N ALA A 77 2.56 13.08 -19.34
CA ALA A 77 3.72 13.37 -20.18
C ALA A 77 3.36 13.44 -21.67
N GLU A 78 2.50 12.54 -22.16
CA GLU A 78 1.93 12.59 -23.52
C GLU A 78 1.19 13.92 -23.77
N ALA A 79 0.38 14.38 -22.81
CA ALA A 79 -0.37 15.63 -22.95
C ALA A 79 0.51 16.89 -22.92
N LEU A 80 1.71 16.82 -22.34
CA LEU A 80 2.67 17.92 -22.26
C LEU A 80 3.63 18.00 -23.45
N GLU A 81 3.55 17.06 -24.40
CA GLU A 81 4.46 16.96 -25.56
C GLU A 81 4.70 18.28 -26.31
N PRO A 82 3.72 19.17 -26.52
CA PRO A 82 3.94 20.45 -27.19
C PRO A 82 4.94 21.38 -26.47
N GLU A 83 5.06 21.25 -25.14
CA GLU A 83 5.87 22.12 -24.27
C GLU A 83 7.08 21.39 -23.65
N LEU A 84 7.00 20.06 -23.54
CA LEU A 84 8.03 19.19 -22.99
C LEU A 84 8.12 17.94 -23.86
N PRO A 85 9.23 17.71 -24.60
CA PRO A 85 9.37 16.53 -25.43
C PRO A 85 9.05 15.24 -24.68
N ARG A 86 8.25 14.37 -25.30
CA ARG A 86 7.76 13.13 -24.69
C ARG A 86 8.88 12.28 -24.08
N GLU A 87 9.98 12.09 -24.81
CA GLU A 87 11.14 11.31 -24.35
C GLU A 87 11.72 11.86 -23.06
N GLN A 88 11.77 13.19 -22.90
CA GLN A 88 12.27 13.84 -21.70
C GLN A 88 11.31 13.64 -20.52
N GLY A 89 10.00 13.76 -20.75
CA GLY A 89 8.98 13.49 -19.73
C GLY A 89 8.98 12.05 -19.25
N GLU A 90 9.09 11.09 -20.17
CA GLU A 90 9.16 9.65 -19.86
C GLU A 90 10.47 9.29 -19.13
N ALA A 91 11.60 9.89 -19.52
CA ALA A 91 12.88 9.69 -18.82
C ALA A 91 12.81 10.17 -17.36
N ILE A 92 12.26 11.37 -17.10
CA ILE A 92 12.05 11.88 -15.74
C ILE A 92 11.15 10.94 -14.94
N LEU A 93 10.08 10.43 -15.55
CA LEU A 93 9.17 9.50 -14.87
C LEU A 93 9.89 8.19 -14.47
N ALA A 94 10.67 7.62 -15.38
CA ALA A 94 11.41 6.39 -15.16
C ALA A 94 12.48 6.53 -14.07
N GLU A 95 13.16 7.68 -13.99
CA GLU A 95 14.18 7.96 -12.99
C GLU A 95 13.59 8.23 -11.60
N GLU A 96 12.54 9.07 -11.54
CA GLU A 96 12.09 9.67 -10.29
C GLU A 96 11.00 8.87 -9.57
N PHE A 97 10.07 8.22 -10.29
CA PHE A 97 8.88 7.65 -9.66
C PHE A 97 9.20 6.48 -8.74
N ASP A 98 9.86 5.44 -9.28
CA ASP A 98 10.11 4.21 -8.53
C ASP A 98 11.05 4.47 -7.35
N THR A 99 12.07 5.31 -7.58
CA THR A 99 13.02 5.75 -6.56
C THR A 99 12.31 6.48 -5.43
N GLU A 100 11.50 7.51 -5.73
CA GLU A 100 10.80 8.27 -4.70
C GLU A 100 9.73 7.44 -3.99
N PHE A 101 8.96 6.63 -4.73
CA PHE A 101 7.95 5.74 -4.15
C PHE A 101 8.60 4.78 -3.16
N ARG A 102 9.64 4.04 -3.57
CA ARG A 102 10.31 3.03 -2.73
C ARG A 102 10.91 3.66 -1.48
N CYS A 103 11.65 4.77 -1.64
CA CYS A 103 12.26 5.47 -0.50
C CYS A 103 11.20 5.98 0.48
N HIS A 104 10.12 6.60 -0.02
CA HIS A 104 9.08 7.14 0.86
C HIS A 104 8.26 6.05 1.55
N TYR A 105 7.88 5.00 0.81
CA TYR A 105 7.17 3.83 1.33
C TYR A 105 7.99 3.14 2.42
N LEU A 106 9.25 2.80 2.15
CA LEU A 106 10.10 2.11 3.11
C LEU A 106 10.31 2.98 4.35
N GLN A 107 10.57 4.27 4.21
CA GLN A 107 10.72 5.18 5.35
C GLN A 107 9.47 5.20 6.25
N LYS A 108 8.27 5.21 5.66
CA LYS A 108 7.00 5.21 6.40
C LYS A 108 6.74 3.85 7.07
N MET A 109 7.00 2.75 6.38
CA MET A 109 6.84 1.40 6.94
C MET A 109 7.84 1.14 8.07
N ARG A 110 9.10 1.56 7.93
CA ARG A 110 10.11 1.52 9.01
C ARG A 110 9.62 2.24 10.26
N ARG A 111 9.04 3.43 10.12
CA ARG A 111 8.46 4.18 11.25
C ARG A 111 7.29 3.44 11.90
N LYS A 112 6.41 2.81 11.11
CA LYS A 112 5.31 1.98 11.63
C LYS A 112 5.82 0.75 12.41
N LEU A 113 7.01 0.26 12.09
CA LEU A 113 7.71 -0.83 12.79
C LEU A 113 8.58 -0.34 13.97
N GLY A 114 8.64 0.96 14.24
CA GLY A 114 9.52 1.53 15.27
C GLY A 114 11.01 1.55 14.89
N LEU A 115 11.37 1.28 13.63
CA LEU A 115 12.74 1.30 13.11
C LEU A 115 13.17 2.74 12.79
N VAL A 116 13.40 3.53 13.85
CA VAL A 116 13.68 4.98 13.75
C VAL A 116 15.17 5.32 13.68
N CYS A 117 16.06 4.34 13.87
CA CYS A 117 17.50 4.49 13.83
C CYS A 117 18.05 4.26 12.41
N THR A 118 19.25 3.71 12.30
CA THR A 118 19.92 3.39 11.03
C THR A 118 19.09 2.47 10.14
N GLU A 119 19.05 2.76 8.85
CA GLU A 119 18.47 1.88 7.84
C GLU A 119 19.36 0.66 7.65
N LEU A 120 18.76 -0.52 7.75
CA LEU A 120 19.46 -1.77 7.48
C LEU A 120 19.02 -2.33 6.11
N PRO A 121 19.92 -3.00 5.38
CA PRO A 121 19.58 -3.61 4.09
C PRO A 121 18.38 -4.57 4.15
N ASP A 122 18.14 -5.19 5.32
CA ASP A 122 17.08 -6.18 5.52
C ASP A 122 15.71 -5.55 5.87
N ASP A 123 15.62 -4.23 6.06
CA ASP A 123 14.37 -3.56 6.47
C ASP A 123 13.26 -3.76 5.43
N GLU A 124 13.59 -3.71 4.14
CA GLU A 124 12.64 -3.95 3.04
C GLU A 124 12.11 -5.39 3.06
N ALA A 125 13.00 -6.37 3.26
CA ALA A 125 12.63 -7.78 3.36
C ALA A 125 11.78 -8.08 4.61
N LEU A 126 12.04 -7.38 5.72
CA LEU A 126 11.23 -7.48 6.94
C LEU A 126 9.81 -6.98 6.71
N VAL A 127 9.65 -5.82 6.06
CA VAL A 127 8.34 -5.27 5.70
C VAL A 127 7.58 -6.23 4.80
N ALA A 128 8.24 -6.75 3.75
CA ALA A 128 7.63 -7.68 2.81
C ALA A 128 7.11 -8.96 3.51
N ARG A 129 7.94 -9.56 4.38
CA ARG A 129 7.57 -10.76 5.16
C ARG A 129 6.41 -10.52 6.12
N LEU A 130 6.35 -9.35 6.76
CA LEU A 130 5.23 -9.02 7.64
C LEU A 130 3.93 -8.96 6.83
N LEU A 131 3.93 -8.24 5.70
CA LEU A 131 2.76 -8.14 4.84
C LEU A 131 2.35 -9.49 4.26
N GLU A 132 3.30 -10.32 3.84
CA GLU A 132 3.02 -11.70 3.42
C GLU A 132 2.36 -12.50 4.55
N THR A 133 2.88 -12.40 5.78
CA THR A 133 2.29 -13.06 6.96
C THR A 133 0.85 -12.59 7.18
N MET A 134 0.61 -11.28 7.12
CA MET A 134 -0.73 -10.69 7.28
C MET A 134 -1.69 -11.16 6.19
N HIS A 135 -1.21 -11.33 4.96
CA HIS A 135 -2.02 -11.86 3.86
C HIS A 135 -2.41 -13.31 4.10
N LEU A 136 -1.44 -14.16 4.49
CA LEU A 136 -1.66 -15.58 4.74
C LEU A 136 -2.60 -15.83 5.92
N THR A 137 -2.58 -14.97 6.93
CA THR A 137 -3.42 -15.11 8.14
C THR A 137 -4.70 -14.28 8.10
N GLY A 138 -4.89 -13.46 7.06
CA GLY A 138 -5.98 -12.48 7.00
C GLY A 138 -5.97 -11.51 8.18
N ALA A 139 -4.79 -11.09 8.63
CA ALA A 139 -4.64 -10.19 9.76
C ALA A 139 -5.22 -8.80 9.45
N ASP A 140 -5.85 -8.21 10.46
CA ASP A 140 -6.29 -6.82 10.40
C ASP A 140 -5.09 -5.89 10.20
N PHE A 141 -5.15 -5.08 9.14
CA PHE A 141 -4.05 -4.22 8.71
C PHE A 141 -3.72 -3.17 9.76
N THR A 142 -4.74 -2.48 10.27
CA THR A 142 -4.56 -1.36 11.20
C THR A 142 -4.16 -1.85 12.58
N ASN A 143 -4.87 -2.85 13.11
CA ASN A 143 -4.65 -3.37 14.45
C ASN A 143 -3.31 -4.08 14.57
N THR A 144 -2.79 -4.70 13.51
CA THR A 144 -1.44 -5.28 13.51
C THR A 144 -0.39 -4.22 13.86
N PHE A 145 -0.38 -3.08 13.16
CA PHE A 145 0.57 -2.00 13.46
C PHE A 145 0.29 -1.31 14.79
N TYR A 146 -0.99 -1.13 15.14
CA TYR A 146 -1.37 -0.53 16.42
C TYR A 146 -0.87 -1.38 17.60
N LEU A 147 -1.09 -2.70 17.58
CA LEU A 147 -0.60 -3.59 18.63
C LEU A 147 0.92 -3.64 18.67
N LEU A 148 1.60 -3.71 17.51
CA LEU A 148 3.07 -3.67 17.46
C LEU A 148 3.64 -2.43 18.16
N SER A 149 2.96 -1.28 18.09
CA SER A 149 3.39 -0.05 18.78
C SER A 149 3.37 -0.15 20.32
N SER A 150 2.62 -1.11 20.87
CA SER A 150 2.53 -1.36 22.32
C SER A 150 3.54 -2.39 22.83
N PHE A 151 4.31 -3.03 21.94
CA PHE A 151 5.26 -4.06 22.34
C PHE A 151 6.48 -3.45 23.07
N PRO A 152 6.78 -3.87 24.30
CA PRO A 152 7.90 -3.31 25.05
C PRO A 152 9.24 -3.76 24.46
N VAL A 153 10.09 -2.81 24.09
CA VAL A 153 11.46 -3.07 23.64
C VAL A 153 12.39 -2.96 24.85
N GLY A 154 12.92 -4.09 25.33
CA GLY A 154 13.81 -4.15 26.49
C GLY A 154 14.59 -5.48 26.59
N PRO A 155 15.60 -5.58 27.48
CA PRO A 155 16.49 -6.73 27.59
C PRO A 155 15.78 -8.04 27.99
N GLU A 156 14.63 -7.94 28.66
CA GLU A 156 13.69 -9.04 28.89
C GLU A 156 12.32 -8.62 28.38
N PRO A 157 11.91 -9.02 27.16
CA PRO A 157 10.56 -8.77 26.68
C PRO A 157 9.58 -9.65 27.46
N LEU A 158 9.20 -9.19 28.66
CA LEU A 158 8.16 -9.80 29.46
C LEU A 158 6.85 -9.74 28.67
N GLY A 159 6.12 -10.86 28.63
CA GLY A 159 4.79 -10.90 28.03
C GLY A 159 4.76 -11.18 26.52
N LEU A 160 5.86 -11.62 25.89
CA LEU A 160 5.84 -12.06 24.48
C LEU A 160 4.70 -13.07 24.16
N PRO A 161 4.41 -14.09 24.99
CA PRO A 161 3.27 -14.99 24.73
C PRO A 161 1.92 -14.27 24.73
N ALA A 162 1.70 -13.34 25.66
CA ALA A 162 0.46 -12.57 25.74
C ALA A 162 0.33 -11.59 24.57
N PHE A 163 1.44 -10.97 24.15
CA PHE A 163 1.50 -10.12 22.97
C PHE A 163 1.19 -10.91 21.69
N LEU A 164 1.83 -12.07 21.50
CA LEU A 164 1.57 -12.93 20.34
C LEU A 164 0.11 -13.39 20.32
N ALA A 165 -0.48 -13.70 21.48
CA ALA A 165 -1.91 -14.02 21.57
C ALA A 165 -2.79 -12.84 21.13
N ALA A 166 -2.50 -11.62 21.58
CA ALA A 166 -3.23 -10.42 21.19
C ALA A 166 -3.10 -10.12 19.68
N LEU A 167 -1.89 -10.29 19.12
CA LEU A 167 -1.61 -10.10 17.70
C LEU A 167 -2.32 -11.16 16.85
N THR A 168 -2.26 -12.42 17.26
CA THR A 168 -2.92 -13.53 16.55
C THR A 168 -4.44 -13.42 16.63
N ALA A 169 -4.98 -12.79 17.67
CA ALA A 169 -6.41 -12.48 17.76
C ALA A 169 -6.88 -11.47 16.70
N GLN A 170 -5.96 -10.79 16.00
CA GLN A 170 -6.28 -9.94 14.85
C GLN A 170 -6.29 -10.71 13.52
N CYS A 171 -5.88 -11.98 13.52
CA CYS A 171 -5.96 -12.85 12.34
C CYS A 171 -7.41 -13.30 12.10
N ALA A 172 -7.72 -13.56 10.83
CA ALA A 172 -8.99 -14.16 10.47
C ALA A 172 -9.12 -15.57 11.06
N SER A 173 -10.32 -15.94 11.48
CA SER A 173 -10.63 -17.32 11.82
C SER A 173 -10.55 -18.22 10.59
N LEU A 174 -10.38 -19.52 10.83
CA LEU A 174 -10.35 -20.51 9.75
C LEU A 174 -11.62 -20.48 8.88
N GLU A 175 -12.78 -20.27 9.48
CA GLU A 175 -14.06 -20.20 8.74
C GLU A 175 -14.15 -18.96 7.86
N GLU A 176 -13.61 -17.83 8.31
CA GLU A 176 -13.55 -16.61 7.53
C GLU A 176 -12.57 -16.73 6.36
N LEU A 177 -11.41 -17.37 6.57
CA LEU A 177 -10.46 -17.67 5.49
C LEU A 177 -11.08 -18.62 4.48
N LYS A 178 -11.75 -19.69 4.93
CA LYS A 178 -12.47 -20.61 4.03
C LYS A 178 -13.52 -19.88 3.20
N LEU A 179 -14.24 -18.91 3.77
CA LEU A 179 -15.24 -18.12 3.07
C LEU A 179 -14.58 -17.20 2.02
N ALA A 180 -13.50 -16.50 2.39
CA ALA A 180 -12.78 -15.59 1.53
C ALA A 180 -12.11 -16.30 0.34
N PHE A 181 -11.56 -17.50 0.57
CA PHE A 181 -10.91 -18.33 -0.46
C PHE A 181 -11.86 -19.34 -1.12
N ARG A 182 -13.18 -19.17 -1.01
CA ARG A 182 -14.11 -20.02 -1.77
C ARG A 182 -13.83 -19.83 -3.26
N PRO A 183 -13.61 -20.91 -4.03
CA PRO A 183 -13.52 -20.80 -5.48
C PRO A 183 -14.80 -20.16 -6.00
N GLN A 184 -14.67 -18.97 -6.59
CA GLN A 184 -15.76 -18.39 -7.35
C GLN A 184 -15.73 -19.04 -8.73
N MET A 185 -16.81 -19.72 -9.09
CA MET A 185 -17.02 -20.10 -10.48
C MET A 185 -17.36 -18.80 -11.21
N ASP A 186 -16.43 -18.29 -12.02
CA ASP A 186 -16.76 -17.21 -12.96
C ASP A 186 -17.94 -17.69 -13.84
N PRO A 187 -19.00 -16.88 -13.99
CA PRO A 187 -20.12 -17.19 -14.87
C PRO A 187 -19.73 -17.16 -16.36
#